data_AF-A0A7D7PQT4-F1
#
_entry.id   AF-A0A7D7PQT4-F1
#
_cell.length_a   1.000
_cell.length_b   1.000
_cell.length_c   1.000
_cell.angle_alpha   90.00
_cell.angle_beta   90.00
_cell.angle_gamma   90.00
#
_symmetry.space_group_name_H-M   'P 1'
#
loop_
_entity.id
_entity.type
_entity.pdbx_description
1 polymer ?
#
loop_
_entity_poly.entity_id
_entity_poly.type
_entity_poly.pdbx_seq_one_letter_code
_entity_poly.pdbx_strand_id
1 'polypeptide(L)'
;MRGYPFADSVRDFIEAHESVFVAEQNRDGQLRTLLVDQFGIDPARLPPVLHYDGTPITATFIANAIAGAIGTPVGAAEAAKRSA
;
A
#
# COMPACT_ATOMS: atom_id res chain seq x y z
N MET A 1 16.69 -2.91 4.96
CA MET A 1 15.86 -3.39 3.82
C MET A 1 16.80 -3.77 2.68
N ARG A 2 16.55 -4.85 1.93
CA ARG A 2 17.39 -5.17 0.75
C ARG A 2 16.98 -4.28 -0.42
N GLY A 3 17.94 -3.88 -1.26
CA GLY A 3 17.70 -3.03 -2.42
C GLY A 3 17.70 -1.53 -2.14
N TYR A 4 18.17 -1.09 -0.96
CA TYR A 4 18.55 0.30 -0.72
C TYR A 4 20.04 0.50 -1.02
N PRO A 5 20.46 1.59 -1.71
CA PRO A 5 19.60 2.60 -2.34
C PRO A 5 18.77 2.01 -3.51
N PHE A 6 17.53 2.48 -3.66
CA PHE A 6 16.62 2.02 -4.71
C PHE A 6 17.08 2.48 -6.09
N ALA A 7 16.84 1.65 -7.11
CA ALA A 7 17.13 2.00 -8.50
C ALA A 7 16.15 3.06 -9.03
N ASP A 8 16.58 3.86 -10.02
CA ASP A 8 15.73 4.89 -10.64
C ASP A 8 14.46 4.34 -11.26
N SER A 9 14.45 3.07 -11.71
CA SER A 9 13.25 2.41 -12.22
C SER A 9 12.11 2.34 -11.19
N VAL A 10 12.41 2.38 -9.89
CA VAL A 10 11.40 2.48 -8.82
C VAL A 10 10.77 3.87 -8.81
N ARG A 11 11.59 4.91 -8.97
CA ARG A 11 11.12 6.29 -9.08
C ARG A 11 10.27 6.47 -10.33
N ASP A 12 10.74 5.99 -11.48
CA ASP A 12 10.01 6.06 -12.76
C ASP A 12 8.63 5.39 -12.64
N PHE A 13 8.56 4.23 -11.98
CA PHE A 13 7.31 3.55 -11.71
C PHE A 13 6.38 4.41 -10.84
N ILE A 14 6.88 5.01 -9.76
CA ILE A 14 6.05 5.87 -8.90
C ILE A 14 5.57 7.11 -9.66
N GLU A 15 6.44 7.75 -10.43
CA GLU A 15 6.12 8.95 -11.19
C GLU A 15 5.05 8.69 -12.27
N ALA A 16 5.04 7.50 -12.87
CA ALA A 16 4.08 7.09 -13.89
C ALA A 16 2.64 6.82 -13.36
N HIS A 17 2.41 6.81 -12.04
CA HIS A 17 1.11 6.53 -11.44
C HIS A 17 0.64 7.70 -10.56
N GLU A 18 -0.66 7.98 -10.51
CA GLU A 18 -1.22 9.01 -9.62
C GLU A 18 -0.85 8.76 -8.15
N SER A 19 -1.00 7.51 -7.70
CA SER A 19 -0.59 7.04 -6.39
C SER A 19 -0.08 5.60 -6.45
N VAL A 20 0.82 5.25 -5.53
CA VAL A 20 1.34 3.89 -5.35
C VAL A 20 1.20 3.50 -3.88
N PHE A 21 0.34 2.52 -3.60
CA PHE A 21 0.17 2.03 -2.24
C PHE A 21 1.40 1.24 -1.78
N VAL A 22 1.90 1.53 -0.58
CA VAL A 22 3.03 0.83 0.02
C VAL A 22 2.52 -0.15 1.06
N ALA A 23 2.40 -1.42 0.68
CA ALA A 23 2.00 -2.50 1.59
C ALA A 23 3.21 -3.10 2.31
N GLU A 24 3.21 -3.03 3.64
CA GLU A 24 4.32 -3.55 4.44
C GLU A 24 3.89 -4.12 5.79
N GLN A 25 4.52 -5.22 6.20
CA GLN A 25 4.41 -5.77 7.55
C GLN A 25 5.36 -5.03 8.51
N ASN A 26 5.09 -3.74 8.69
CA ASN A 26 5.89 -2.85 9.52
C ASN A 26 4.96 -1.82 10.17
N ARG A 27 5.10 -1.63 11.49
CA ARG A 27 4.26 -0.68 12.24
C ARG A 27 4.48 0.77 11.82
N ASP A 28 5.72 1.13 11.50
CA ASP A 28 6.16 2.51 11.36
C ASP A 28 6.30 2.95 9.90
N GLY A 29 6.05 2.05 8.95
CA GLY A 29 6.09 2.38 7.53
C GLY A 29 7.50 2.63 6.99
N GLN A 30 8.50 1.86 7.45
CA GLN A 30 9.91 2.15 7.17
C GLN A 30 10.26 2.11 5.68
N LEU A 31 9.64 1.26 4.86
CA LEU A 31 9.87 1.26 3.41
C LEU A 31 9.42 2.58 2.81
N ARG A 32 8.20 3.01 3.16
CA ARG A 32 7.62 4.26 2.68
C ARG A 32 8.51 5.45 3.04
N THR A 33 9.01 5.51 4.27
CA THR A 33 9.93 6.57 4.71
C THR A 33 11.19 6.61 3.85
N LEU A 34 11.82 5.46 3.60
CA LEU A 34 13.01 5.40 2.74
C LEU A 34 12.74 5.84 1.29
N LEU A 35 11.57 5.51 0.74
CA LEU A 35 11.18 5.94 -0.62
C LEU A 35 10.96 7.45 -0.70
N VAL A 36 10.29 8.03 0.29
CA VAL A 36 10.09 9.48 0.41
C VAL A 36 11.44 10.18 0.52
N ASP A 37 12.28 9.74 1.46
CA ASP A 37 13.55 10.40 1.76
C ASP A 37 14.53 10.31 0.58
N GLN A 38 14.63 9.15 -0.08
CA GLN A 38 15.58 8.95 -1.17
C GLN A 38 15.21 9.74 -2.43
N PHE A 39 13.92 9.77 -2.80
CA PHE A 39 13.47 10.34 -4.08
C PHE A 39 12.78 11.70 -3.95
N GLY A 40 12.56 12.20 -2.73
CA GLY A 40 11.85 13.47 -2.49
C GLY A 40 10.39 13.41 -2.93
N ILE A 41 9.76 12.23 -2.86
CA ILE A 41 8.37 12.02 -3.29
C ILE A 41 7.41 12.60 -2.26
N ASP A 42 6.37 13.31 -2.71
CA ASP A 42 5.27 13.73 -1.84
C ASP A 42 4.67 12.51 -1.12
N PRO A 43 4.71 12.47 0.23
CA PRO A 43 4.17 11.35 1.00
C PRO A 43 2.70 11.03 0.72
N ALA A 44 1.92 11.98 0.20
CA ALA A 44 0.53 11.76 -0.23
C ALA A 44 0.41 10.83 -1.44
N ARG A 45 1.44 10.76 -2.30
CA ARG A 45 1.49 9.85 -3.45
C ARG A 45 1.82 8.41 -3.09
N LEU A 46 2.25 8.18 -1.84
CA LEU A 46 2.59 6.85 -1.32
C LEU A 46 1.69 6.46 -0.14
N PRO A 47 0.38 6.22 -0.33
CA PRO A 47 -0.50 5.85 0.77
C PRO A 47 -0.05 4.53 1.42
N PRO A 48 0.10 4.47 2.75
CA PRO A 48 0.57 3.26 3.42
C PRO A 48 -0.55 2.22 3.64
N VAL A 49 -0.20 0.94 3.51
CA VAL A 49 -1.02 -0.21 3.95
C VAL A 49 -0.17 -0.99 4.96
N LEU A 50 -0.34 -0.66 6.24
CA LEU A 50 0.49 -1.19 7.33
C LEU A 50 -0.20 -2.35 8.04
N HIS A 51 0.57 -3.42 8.31
CA HIS A 51 0.09 -4.58 9.04
C HIS A 51 1.10 -5.03 10.10
N TYR A 52 0.74 -4.98 11.38
CA TYR A 52 1.65 -5.32 12.48
C TYR A 52 0.91 -5.85 13.71
N ASP A 53 0.15 -6.94 13.57
CA ASP A 53 -0.57 -7.60 14.67
C ASP A 53 0.01 -8.96 15.08
N GLY A 54 1.14 -9.35 14.48
CA GLY A 54 1.77 -10.66 14.68
C GLY A 54 1.29 -11.74 13.72
N THR A 55 0.28 -11.48 12.89
CA THR A 55 -0.18 -12.40 11.83
C THR A 55 0.41 -12.04 10.46
N PRO A 56 0.50 -12.99 9.51
CA PRO A 56 0.86 -12.70 8.13
C PRO A 56 -0.14 -11.73 7.49
N ILE A 57 0.34 -10.73 6.76
CA ILE A 57 -0.54 -9.87 5.96
C ILE A 57 -1.22 -10.72 4.87
N THR A 58 -2.52 -10.55 4.70
CA THR A 58 -3.31 -11.31 3.72
C THR A 58 -3.67 -10.45 2.52
N ALA A 59 -3.89 -11.10 1.36
CA ALA A 59 -4.41 -10.42 0.17
C ALA A 59 -5.77 -9.75 0.45
N THR A 60 -6.62 -10.40 1.24
CA THR A 60 -7.91 -9.86 1.68
C THR A 60 -7.74 -8.57 2.48
N PHE A 61 -6.80 -8.54 3.43
CA PHE A 61 -6.50 -7.32 4.18
C PHE A 61 -6.04 -6.20 3.25
N ILE A 62 -5.08 -6.47 2.36
CA ILE A 62 -4.55 -5.48 1.42
C ILE A 62 -5.65 -4.92 0.52
N ALA A 63 -6.47 -5.78 -0.07
CA ALA A 63 -7.57 -5.38 -0.95
C ALA A 63 -8.59 -4.50 -0.21
N ASN A 64 -8.97 -4.88 1.02
CA ASN A 64 -9.92 -4.12 1.83
C ASN A 64 -9.35 -2.76 2.24
N ALA A 65 -8.07 -2.70 2.63
CA ALA A 65 -7.40 -1.46 3.02
C ALA A 65 -7.32 -0.47 1.85
N ILE A 66 -6.90 -0.95 0.68
CA ILE A 66 -6.83 -0.13 -0.55
C ILE A 66 -8.22 0.38 -0.92
N ALA A 67 -9.22 -0.51 -0.95
CA ALA A 67 -10.58 -0.13 -1.34
C ALA A 67 -11.20 0.89 -0.37
N GLY A 68 -11.00 0.70 0.93
CA GLY A 68 -11.41 1.67 1.95
C GLY A 68 -10.75 3.04 1.75
N ALA A 69 -9.47 3.07 1.40
CA ALA A 69 -8.74 4.31 1.15
C ALA A 69 -9.24 5.08 -0.08
N ILE A 70 -9.66 4.38 -1.14
CA ILE A 70 -10.19 5.00 -2.37
C ILE A 70 -11.71 5.18 -2.36
N GLY A 71 -12.38 4.93 -1.23
CA GLY A 71 -13.83 5.08 -1.08
C GLY A 71 -14.66 4.05 -1.85
N THR A 72 -14.06 2.92 -2.25
CA THR A 72 -14.79 1.82 -2.89
C THR A 72 -15.21 0.80 -1.83
N PRO A 73 -16.51 0.57 -1.59
CA PRO A 73 -16.94 -0.42 -0.61
C PRO A 73 -16.61 -1.84 -1.10
N VAL A 74 -15.58 -2.47 -0.51
CA VAL A 74 -15.41 -3.93 -0.62
C VAL A 74 -16.38 -4.58 0.38
N GLY A 75 -17.52 -5.01 -0.15
CA GLY A 75 -18.59 -5.63 0.63
C GLY A 75 -19.94 -5.68 -0.11
N ALA A 76 -20.17 -4.77 -1.05
CA ALA A 76 -21.42 -4.78 -1.84
C ALA A 76 -21.54 -6.01 -2.76
N ALA A 77 -20.42 -6.58 -3.22
CA ALA A 77 -20.41 -7.70 -4.15
C ALA A 77 -20.47 -9.10 -3.48
N GLU A 78 -20.06 -9.24 -2.22
CA GLU A 78 -20.05 -10.55 -1.53
C GLU A 78 -21.27 -10.75 -0.61
N ALA A 79 -21.80 -9.69 0.01
CA ALA A 79 -23.03 -9.78 0.81
C ALA A 79 -24.25 -10.19 -0.04
N ALA A 80 -24.29 -9.79 -1.32
CA ALA A 80 -25.34 -10.18 -2.25
C ALA A 80 -25.30 -11.67 -2.68
N LYS A 81 -24.18 -12.37 -2.48
CA LYS A 81 -24.03 -13.80 -2.82
C LYS A 81 -24.31 -14.77 -1.68
N ARG A 82 -24.46 -14.28 -0.43
CA ARG A 82 -24.77 -15.12 0.75
C ARG A 82 -26.24 -15.08 1.17
N SER A 83 -27.09 -14.43 0.38
CA SER A 83 -28.54 -14.30 0.64
C SER A 83 -29.40 -14.78 -0.54
N ALA A 84 -28.83 -15.62 -1.41
CA ALA A 84 -29.53 -16.28 -2.53
C ALA A 84 -29.32 -17.79 -2.46
#